data_AF-A0A838T1B5-F1
#
_entry.id   AF-A0A838T1B5-F1
#
_cell.length_a   1.000
_cell.length_b   1.000
_cell.length_c   1.000
_cell.angle_alpha   90.00
_cell.angle_beta   90.00
_cell.angle_gamma   90.00
#
_symmetry.space_group_name_H-M   'P 1'
#
loop_
_entity.id
_entity.type
_entity.pdbx_description
1 polymer ?
#
loop_
_entity_poly.entity_id
_entity_poly.type
_entity_poly.pdbx_seq_one_letter_code
_entity_poly.pdbx_strand_id
1 'polypeptide(L)'
;MNRPTDEMLTDLRTSVSKKYGEAATRVIGGDTASCSTGSSACCGATTEAWDPITSDLYDEKQAAGIPAEAMLASLGCGNPTALAELNPGETVLDLGSGGGIDVLL
;
A
#
# COMPACT_ATOMS: atom_id res chain seq x y z
N MET A 1 -14.24 -24.78 14.33
CA MET A 1 -13.22 -23.91 13.70
C MET A 1 -12.13 -23.65 14.74
N ASN A 2 -10.87 -24.00 14.44
CA ASN A 2 -9.74 -23.69 15.33
C ASN A 2 -9.47 -22.18 15.26
N ARG A 3 -9.84 -21.45 16.30
CA ARG A 3 -9.49 -20.04 16.45
C ARG A 3 -8.00 -19.95 16.84
N PRO A 4 -7.19 -19.11 16.18
CA PRO A 4 -5.80 -18.89 16.58
C PRO A 4 -5.73 -18.33 18.00
N THR A 5 -4.69 -18.70 18.74
CA THR A 5 -4.44 -18.18 20.08
C THR A 5 -4.01 -16.71 20.02
N ASP A 6 -4.17 -15.99 21.13
CA ASP A 6 -3.76 -14.58 21.20
C ASP A 6 -2.24 -14.41 21.02
N GLU A 7 -1.45 -15.40 21.44
CA GLU A 7 0.01 -15.46 21.21
C GLU A 7 0.32 -15.53 19.71
N MET A 8 -0.31 -16.47 18.99
CA MET A 8 -0.14 -16.58 17.53
C MET A 8 -0.58 -15.32 16.78
N LEU A 9 -1.67 -14.67 17.23
CA LEU A 9 -2.13 -13.41 16.64
C LEU A 9 -1.12 -12.27 16.87
N THR A 10 -0.49 -12.24 18.04
CA THR A 10 0.53 -11.24 18.38
C THR A 10 1.78 -11.42 17.53
N ASP A 11 2.23 -12.66 17.34
CA ASP A 11 3.36 -12.98 16.47
C ASP A 11 3.08 -12.60 15.02
N LEU A 12 1.89 -12.90 14.53
CA LEU A 12 1.48 -12.54 13.17
C LEU A 12 1.46 -11.01 12.98
N ARG A 13 0.85 -10.27 13.91
CA ARG A 13 0.83 -8.79 13.87
C ARG A 13 2.24 -8.22 13.91
N THR A 14 3.12 -8.78 14.73
CA THR A 14 4.52 -8.36 14.83
C THR A 14 5.25 -8.59 13.51
N SER A 15 5.08 -9.76 12.89
CA SER A 15 5.67 -10.09 11.60
C SER A 15 5.20 -9.16 10.49
N VAL A 16 3.89 -8.89 10.42
CA VAL A 16 3.31 -7.94 9.44
C VAL A 16 3.84 -6.53 9.68
N SER A 17 3.79 -6.05 10.92
CA SER A 17 4.27 -4.71 11.30
C SER A 17 5.74 -4.51 10.93
N LYS A 18 6.59 -5.49 11.23
CA LYS A 18 8.01 -5.47 10.87
C LYS A 18 8.22 -5.31 9.36
N LYS A 19 7.52 -6.09 8.53
CA LYS A 19 7.67 -6.04 7.07
C LYS A 19 7.28 -4.69 6.48
N TYR A 20 6.16 -4.12 6.94
CA TYR A 20 5.72 -2.78 6.50
C TYR A 20 6.67 -1.68 6.99
N GLY A 21 7.18 -1.78 8.23
CA GLY A 21 8.18 -0.85 8.76
C GLY A 21 9.50 -0.86 7.98
N GLU A 22 9.99 -2.04 7.59
CA GLU A 22 11.16 -2.19 6.73
C GLU A 22 10.95 -1.57 5.35
N ALA A 23 9.76 -1.75 4.76
CA ALA A 23 9.42 -1.15 3.48
C ALA A 23 9.38 0.38 3.53
N ALA A 24 8.77 0.95 4.57
CA ALA A 24 8.76 2.40 4.79
C ALA A 24 10.19 2.96 5.00
N THR A 25 11.04 2.23 5.73
CA THR A 25 12.43 2.65 5.98
C THR A 25 13.26 2.67 4.70
N ARG A 26 13.04 1.74 3.76
CA ARG A 26 13.73 1.72 2.46
C ARG A 26 13.47 2.99 1.65
N VAL A 27 12.24 3.51 1.68
CA VAL A 27 11.86 4.75 0.97
C VAL A 27 12.55 5.96 1.55
N ILE A 28 12.66 6.04 2.87
CA ILE A 28 13.44 7.08 3.54
C ILE A 28 14.93 7.00 3.12
N GLY A 29 15.43 5.78 2.91
CA GLY A 29 16.79 5.52 2.41
C GLY A 29 17.01 5.83 0.93
N GLY A 30 15.97 6.21 0.18
CA GLY A 30 16.03 6.51 -1.25
C GLY A 30 15.76 5.32 -2.18
N ASP A 31 15.43 4.15 -1.65
CA ASP A 31 15.04 2.96 -2.42
C ASP A 31 13.52 2.90 -2.59
N THR A 32 13.02 2.08 -3.52
CA THR A 32 11.56 1.87 -3.66
C THR A 32 11.05 0.87 -2.63
N ALA A 33 9.86 1.11 -2.05
CA ALA A 33 9.22 0.11 -1.21
C ALA A 33 8.75 -1.05 -2.09
N SER A 34 9.46 -2.17 -2.06
CA SER A 34 8.95 -3.42 -2.63
C SER A 34 8.26 -4.25 -1.56
N CYS A 35 7.04 -4.73 -1.88
CA CYS A 35 6.29 -5.72 -1.10
C CYS A 35 6.95 -7.12 -1.15
N SER A 36 7.96 -7.33 -2.01
CA SER A 36 8.42 -8.66 -2.42
C SER A 36 9.51 -9.22 -1.50
N THR A 37 9.07 -9.85 -0.41
CA THR A 37 9.78 -11.00 0.18
C THR A 37 8.95 -12.27 0.01
N GLY A 38 9.03 -12.88 -1.18
CA GLY A 38 8.90 -14.33 -1.34
C GLY A 38 7.52 -14.98 -1.21
N SER A 39 6.39 -14.27 -1.31
CA SER A 39 5.12 -14.95 -1.61
C SER A 39 4.19 -14.08 -2.43
N SER A 40 3.80 -14.63 -3.58
CA SER A 40 2.82 -14.12 -4.52
C SER A 40 1.51 -13.76 -3.81
N ALA A 41 1.15 -12.48 -3.75
CA ALA A 41 -0.27 -12.08 -3.64
C ALA A 41 -0.56 -10.60 -3.90
N CYS A 42 0.38 -9.66 -3.72
CA CYS A 42 0.06 -8.22 -3.97
C CYS A 42 0.84 -7.58 -5.13
N CYS A 43 2.09 -8.00 -5.40
CA CYS A 43 2.85 -7.58 -6.57
C CYS A 43 3.45 -8.83 -7.23
N GLY A 44 2.94 -9.19 -8.41
CA GLY A 44 3.27 -10.45 -9.10
C GLY A 44 4.77 -10.65 -9.30
N ALA A 45 5.28 -11.77 -8.80
CA ALA A 45 6.60 -12.28 -9.13
C ALA A 45 6.50 -13.14 -10.39
N THR A 46 6.49 -12.50 -11.57
CA THR A 46 6.78 -13.17 -12.84
C THR A 46 7.60 -12.23 -13.70
N THR A 47 8.59 -12.75 -14.41
CA THR A 47 9.56 -12.05 -15.27
C THR A 47 8.94 -11.38 -16.51
N GLU A 48 7.63 -11.26 -16.57
CA GLU A 48 6.89 -10.56 -17.60
C GLU A 48 6.15 -9.42 -16.89
N ALA A 49 6.43 -8.19 -17.29
CA ALA A 49 5.80 -6.97 -16.78
C ALA A 49 4.32 -6.93 -17.19
N TRP A 50 3.50 -7.71 -16.49
CA TRP A 50 2.05 -7.65 -16.60
C TRP A 50 1.54 -7.00 -15.32
N ASP A 51 1.16 -5.73 -15.42
CA ASP A 51 0.58 -5.00 -14.31
C ASP A 51 -0.65 -4.16 -14.73
N PRO A 52 -1.85 -4.75 -14.82
CA PRO A 52 -3.08 -4.03 -15.09
C PRO A 52 -3.74 -3.48 -13.82
N ILE A 53 -3.15 -3.69 -12.64
CA ILE A 53 -3.77 -3.40 -11.34
C ILE A 53 -3.00 -2.30 -10.59
N THR A 54 -1.71 -2.10 -10.89
CA THR A 54 -0.79 -1.26 -10.11
C THR A 54 -0.14 -0.14 -10.94
N SER A 55 -0.16 -0.22 -12.29
CA SER A 55 0.21 0.89 -13.17
C SER A 55 -0.97 1.82 -13.44
N ASP A 56 -0.71 3.13 -13.51
CA ASP A 56 -1.70 4.18 -13.84
C ASP A 56 -2.92 4.24 -12.90
N LEU A 57 -2.74 3.89 -11.63
CA LEU A 57 -3.80 3.97 -10.61
C LEU A 57 -4.34 5.39 -10.40
N TYR A 58 -3.49 6.39 -10.61
CA TYR A 58 -3.81 7.80 -10.41
C TYR A 58 -3.42 8.57 -11.67
N ASP A 59 -4.28 9.48 -12.10
CA ASP A 59 -3.96 10.34 -13.24
C ASP A 59 -2.89 11.40 -12.90
N GLU A 60 -2.37 12.08 -13.92
CA GLU A 60 -1.34 13.09 -13.73
C GLU A 60 -1.78 14.24 -12.79
N LYS A 61 -3.07 14.58 -12.77
CA LYS A 61 -3.59 15.68 -11.92
C LYS A 61 -3.65 15.24 -10.46
N GLN A 62 -4.08 14.01 -10.25
CA GLN A 62 -4.08 13.35 -8.95
C GLN A 62 -2.65 13.21 -8.41
N ALA A 63 -1.68 12.87 -9.26
CA ALA A 63 -0.28 12.74 -8.85
C ALA A 63 0.44 14.08 -8.65
N ALA A 64 0.02 15.16 -9.31
CA ALA A 64 0.76 16.44 -9.37
C ALA A 64 0.97 17.14 -8.01
N GLY A 65 0.19 16.79 -6.98
CA GLY A 65 0.31 17.34 -5.63
C GLY A 65 0.93 16.41 -4.60
N ILE A 66 1.24 15.16 -4.98
CA ILE A 66 1.63 14.12 -4.03
C ILE A 66 3.15 14.12 -3.84
N PRO A 67 3.65 14.09 -2.59
CA PRO A 67 5.08 13.89 -2.32
C PRO A 67 5.59 12.59 -2.97
N ALA A 68 6.73 12.64 -3.63
CA ALA A 68 7.31 11.47 -4.29
C ALA A 68 7.54 10.31 -3.31
N GLU A 69 7.87 10.62 -2.06
CA GLU A 69 8.07 9.64 -0.99
C GLU A 69 6.77 8.94 -0.61
N ALA A 70 5.62 9.66 -0.63
CA ALA A 70 4.31 9.06 -0.40
C ALA A 70 3.95 8.07 -1.52
N MET A 71 4.28 8.41 -2.76
CA MET A 71 4.11 7.51 -3.90
C MET A 71 5.01 6.26 -3.77
N LEU A 72 6.28 6.44 -3.44
CA LEU A 72 7.25 5.35 -3.30
C LEU A 72 6.99 4.44 -2.10
N ALA A 73 6.39 4.95 -1.03
CA ALA A 73 6.00 4.19 0.16
C ALA A 73 4.60 3.57 0.06
N SER A 74 3.85 3.85 -1.01
CA SER A 74 2.54 3.26 -1.24
C SER A 74 2.71 1.85 -1.80
N LEU A 75 2.22 0.86 -1.04
CA LEU A 75 2.25 -0.56 -1.38
C LEU A 75 0.86 -1.07 -1.83
N GLY A 76 -0.01 -0.14 -2.26
CA GLY A 76 -1.38 -0.40 -2.66
C GLY A 76 -1.46 -1.08 -4.03
N CYS A 77 -2.56 -1.76 -4.28
CA CYS A 77 -2.87 -2.43 -5.55
C CYS A 77 -4.18 -1.91 -6.18
N GLY A 78 -4.54 -0.66 -5.92
CA GLY A 78 -5.81 -0.10 -6.36
C GLY A 78 -5.91 1.39 -6.12
N ASN A 79 -6.94 2.00 -6.72
CA ASN A 79 -7.39 3.36 -6.43
C ASN A 79 -8.83 3.29 -5.88
N PRO A 80 -9.02 3.17 -4.55
CA PRO A 80 -10.34 3.20 -3.93
C PRO A 80 -11.11 4.51 -4.18
N THR A 81 -10.42 5.63 -4.37
CA THR A 81 -11.07 6.93 -4.64
C THR A 81 -11.70 7.00 -6.03
N ALA A 82 -11.17 6.25 -7.02
CA ALA A 82 -11.77 6.14 -8.35
C ALA A 82 -13.11 5.40 -8.35
N LEU A 83 -13.35 4.56 -7.35
CA LEU A 83 -14.60 3.79 -7.20
C LEU A 83 -15.58 4.46 -6.23
N ALA A 84 -15.11 5.36 -5.37
CA ALA A 84 -15.92 6.00 -4.35
C ALA A 84 -16.48 7.35 -4.86
N GLU A 85 -17.80 7.52 -4.76
CA GLU A 85 -18.46 8.80 -5.04
C GLU A 85 -18.36 9.73 -3.82
N LEU A 86 -17.15 10.19 -3.50
CA LEU A 86 -16.88 11.05 -2.35
C LEU A 86 -17.46 12.47 -2.56
N ASN A 87 -18.12 12.99 -1.52
CA ASN A 87 -18.69 14.33 -1.51
C ASN A 87 -17.97 15.26 -0.52
N PRO A 88 -17.91 16.58 -0.80
CA PRO A 88 -17.37 17.55 0.15
C PRO A 88 -18.07 17.47 1.51
N GLY A 89 -17.29 17.39 2.58
CA GLY A 89 -17.78 17.31 3.97
C GLY A 89 -17.94 15.89 4.51
N GLU A 90 -17.72 14.85 3.69
CA GLU A 90 -17.68 13.48 4.17
C GLU A 90 -16.42 13.20 5.01
N THR A 91 -16.53 12.27 5.96
CA THR A 91 -15.40 11.78 6.75
C THR A 91 -14.99 10.41 6.21
N VAL A 92 -13.72 10.28 5.84
CA VAL A 92 -13.14 9.05 5.26
C VAL A 92 -12.11 8.45 6.22
N LEU A 93 -12.08 7.12 6.31
CA LEU A 93 -11.07 6.37 7.03
C LEU A 93 -10.34 5.44 6.05
N ASP A 94 -9.05 5.66 5.90
CA ASP A 94 -8.16 4.80 5.14
C ASP A 94 -7.51 3.75 6.05
N LEU A 95 -7.78 2.47 5.76
CA LEU A 95 -7.27 1.33 6.53
C LEU A 95 -6.07 0.72 5.82
N GLY A 96 -4.88 1.06 6.32
CA GLY A 96 -3.62 0.61 5.74
C GLY A 96 -3.06 1.62 4.74
N SER A 97 -3.09 2.90 5.11
CA SER A 97 -2.78 4.03 4.23
C SER A 97 -1.38 4.03 3.60
N GLY A 98 -0.44 3.26 4.13
CA GLY A 98 0.92 3.21 3.59
C GLY A 98 1.56 4.60 3.54
N GLY A 99 2.03 5.01 2.35
CA GLY A 99 2.53 6.36 2.10
C GLY A 99 1.48 7.47 2.13
N GLY A 100 0.20 7.12 2.23
CA GLY A 100 -0.93 8.04 2.40
C GLY A 100 -1.53 8.54 1.10
N ILE A 101 -1.24 7.91 -0.04
CA ILE A 101 -1.65 8.44 -1.34
C ILE A 101 -3.18 8.60 -1.43
N ASP A 102 -3.95 7.60 -0.99
CA ASP A 102 -5.42 7.62 -1.00
C ASP A 102 -6.06 8.78 -0.22
N VAL A 103 -5.32 9.37 0.72
CA VAL A 103 -5.76 10.48 1.57
C VAL A 103 -5.24 11.84 1.08
N LEU A 104 -4.13 11.87 0.35
CA LEU A 104 -3.44 13.10 -0.05
C LEU A 104 -3.89 13.66 -1.41
N LEU A 105 -4.73 12.91 -2.15
CA LEU A 105 -5.23 13.23 -3.49
C LEU A 105 -6.21 14.42 -3.54
#